data_AF-A0A382MF57-F1
#
_entry.id   AF-A0A382MF57-F1
#
_cell.length_a   1.000
_cell.length_b   1.000
_cell.length_c   1.000
_cell.angle_alpha   90.00
_cell.angle_beta   90.00
_cell.angle_gamma   90.00
#
_symmetry.space_group_name_H-M   'P 1'
#
loop_
_entity.id
_entity.type
_entity.pdbx_description
1 polymer ?
#
loop_
_entity_poly.entity_id
_entity_poly.type
_entity_poly.pdbx_seq_one_letter_code
_entity_poly.pdbx_strand_id
1 'polypeptide(L)' 'MLSSPLELLRSMFDGAVAAAAPEASLAVHLPPPPRGRTVVVGAGKAAAAMARVVEQAWLNRNSQGTISGLVITRYGHGV' A
#
# COMPACT_ATOMS: atom_id res chain seq x y z
N MET A 1 -32.03 -9.65 -11.26
CA MET A 1 -31.53 -10.82 -12.01
C MET A 1 -30.48 -11.49 -11.15
N LEU A 2 -30.56 -12.80 -10.96
CA LEU A 2 -29.47 -13.54 -10.31
C LEU A 2 -28.26 -13.48 -11.24
N SER A 3 -27.13 -12.99 -10.75
CA SER A 3 -25.86 -12.99 -11.47
C SER A 3 -25.53 -14.42 -11.90
N SER A 4 -25.01 -14.60 -13.11
CA SER A 4 -24.49 -15.91 -13.51
C SER A 4 -23.40 -16.36 -12.52
N PRO A 5 -23.21 -17.67 -12.29
CA PRO A 5 -22.16 -18.14 -11.39
C PRO A 5 -20.76 -17.59 -11.72
N LEU A 6 -20.47 -17.38 -13.01
CA LEU A 6 -19.21 -16.76 -13.44
C LEU A 6 -19.10 -15.31 -12.98
N GLU A 7 -20.14 -14.49 -13.17
CA GLU A 7 -20.16 -13.09 -12.73
C GLU A 7 -20.01 -12.99 -11.21
N LEU A 8 -20.70 -13.87 -10.46
CA LEU A 8 -20.57 -13.92 -9.02
C LEU A 8 -19.11 -14.23 -8.61
N LEU A 9 -18.52 -15.31 -9.13
CA LEU A 9 -17.15 -15.69 -8.80
C LEU A 9 -16.12 -14.62 -9.21
N ARG A 10 -16.33 -13.97 -10.36
CA ARG A 10 -15.47 -12.87 -10.81
C ARG A 10 -15.54 -11.68 -9.86
N SER A 11 -16.75 -11.28 -9.45
CA SER A 11 -16.91 -10.18 -8.49
C SER A 11 -16.28 -10.48 -7.13
N MET A 12 -16.37 -11.73 -6.66
CA MET A 12 -15.71 -12.17 -5.43
C MET A 12 -14.19 -12.12 -5.56
N PHE A 13 -13.65 -12.55 -6.70
CA PHE A 13 -12.21 -12.47 -6.99
C PHE A 13 -11.73 -11.02 -7.03
N ASP A 14 -12.43 -10.14 -7.76
CA ASP A 14 -12.07 -8.72 -7.87
C ASP A 14 -12.11 -8.05 -6.49
N GLY A 15 -13.11 -8.37 -5.67
CA GLY A 15 -13.18 -7.92 -4.27
C GLY A 15 -12.01 -8.41 -3.42
N ALA A 16 -11.60 -9.67 -3.56
CA ALA A 16 -10.45 -10.21 -2.85
C ALA A 16 -9.12 -9.56 -3.26
N VAL A 17 -8.94 -9.29 -4.55
CA VAL A 17 -7.77 -8.57 -5.07
C VAL A 17 -7.74 -7.14 -4.55
N ALA A 18 -8.88 -6.43 -4.57
CA ALA A 18 -8.98 -5.08 -4.06
C ALA A 18 -8.67 -5.01 -2.56
N ALA A 19 -9.15 -5.98 -1.77
CA ALA A 19 -8.85 -6.06 -0.33
C ALA A 19 -7.36 -6.31 -0.05
N ALA A 20 -6.68 -7.05 -0.93
CA ALA A 20 -5.24 -7.34 -0.81
C ALA A 20 -4.34 -6.20 -1.32
N ALA A 21 -4.89 -5.16 -1.95
CA ALA A 21 -4.12 -4.04 -2.44
C ALA A 21 -3.50 -3.22 -1.28
N PRO A 22 -2.28 -2.67 -1.43
CA PRO A 22 -1.65 -1.84 -0.40
C PRO A 22 -2.52 -0.66 0.04
N GLU A 23 -3.24 -0.03 -0.88
CA GLU A 23 -4.09 1.13 -0.64
C GLU A 23 -5.23 0.82 0.34
N ALA A 24 -5.76 -0.41 0.30
CA ALA A 24 -6.87 -0.85 1.12
C ALA A 24 -6.43 -1.30 2.53
N SER A 25 -5.23 -1.85 2.66
CA SER A 25 -4.82 -2.58 3.87
C SER A 25 -3.63 -1.97 4.61
N LEU A 26 -2.68 -1.34 3.92
CA LEU A 26 -1.38 -1.01 4.54
C LEU A 26 -1.49 0.10 5.59
N ALA A 27 -2.25 1.16 5.28
CA ALA A 27 -2.27 2.36 6.11
C ALA A 27 -2.69 2.06 7.57
N VAL A 28 -3.71 1.24 7.78
CA VAL A 28 -4.21 0.90 9.12
C VAL A 28 -3.21 0.12 9.98
N HIS A 29 -2.23 -0.53 9.36
CA HIS A 29 -1.20 -1.30 10.04
C HIS A 29 0.09 -0.50 10.31
N LEU A 30 0.20 0.74 9.82
CA LEU A 30 1.37 1.55 10.11
C LEU A 30 1.40 1.96 11.58
N PRO A 31 2.57 1.88 12.24
CA PRO A 31 2.72 2.33 13.61
C PRO A 31 2.51 3.85 13.70
N PRO A 32 2.25 4.39 14.91
CA PRO A 32 2.30 5.83 15.12
C PRO A 32 3.69 6.37 14.75
N PRO A 33 3.79 7.62 14.24
CA PRO A 33 5.08 8.17 13.88
C PRO A 33 6.03 8.22 15.10
N PRO A 34 7.23 7.61 15.01
CA PRO A 34 8.20 7.67 16.10
C PRO A 34 8.80 9.08 16.22
N ARG A 35 9.39 9.37 17.38
CA ARG A 35 10.11 10.64 17.58
C ARG A 35 11.37 10.67 16.70
N GLY A 36 11.62 11.82 16.06
CA GLY A 36 12.81 12.04 15.25
C GLY A 36 12.64 11.62 13.79
N ARG A 37 13.76 11.27 13.13
CA ARG A 37 13.78 10.98 11.70
C ARG A 37 13.22 9.59 11.39
N THR A 38 12.25 9.52 10.49
CA THR A 38 11.72 8.25 9.97
C THR A 38 12.37 7.92 8.63
N VAL A 39 12.82 6.68 8.47
CA VAL A 39 13.36 6.14 7.22
C VAL A 39 12.52 4.93 6.79
N VAL A 40 12.09 4.91 5.53
CA VAL A 40 11.35 3.80 4.92
C VAL A 40 12.30 2.94 4.11
N VAL A 41 12.35 1.64 4.42
CA VAL A 41 13.11 0.66 3.64
C VAL A 41 12.17 -0.47 3.25
N GLY A 42 12.24 -0.90 1.99
CA GLY A 42 11.36 -1.95 1.49
C GLY A 42 12.00 -2.74 0.35
N ALA A 43 11.59 -3.99 0.21
CA ALA A 43 12.01 -4.85 -0.89
C ALA A 43 10.87 -5.78 -1.29
N GLY A 44 10.73 -6.02 -2.59
CA GLY A 44 9.76 -6.96 -3.13
C GLY A 44 8.96 -6.40 -4.31
N LYS A 45 8.15 -7.27 -4.92
CA LYS A 45 7.41 -6.94 -6.16
C LYS A 45 6.45 -5.75 -6.01
N ALA A 46 5.92 -5.54 -4.80
CA ALA A 46 4.99 -4.47 -4.49
C ALA A 46 5.64 -3.31 -3.72
N ALA A 47 6.96 -3.34 -3.50
CA ALA A 47 7.62 -2.41 -2.57
C ALA A 47 7.44 -0.94 -2.98
N ALA A 48 7.47 -0.64 -4.28
CA ALA A 48 7.22 0.70 -4.81
C ALA A 48 5.78 1.18 -4.52
N ALA A 49 4.76 0.37 -4.83
CA ALA A 49 3.37 0.69 -4.54
C ALA A 49 3.12 0.83 -3.03
N MET A 50 3.68 -0.06 -2.21
CA MET A 50 3.58 0.05 -0.75
C MET A 50 4.25 1.32 -0.22
N ALA A 51 5.42 1.70 -0.73
CA ALA A 51 6.11 2.93 -0.32
C ALA A 51 5.26 4.17 -0.58
N ARG A 52 4.61 4.26 -1.75
CA ARG A 52 3.68 5.35 -2.06
C ARG A 52 2.55 5.47 -1.05
N VAL A 53 1.95 4.33 -0.65
CA VAL A 53 0.90 4.32 0.37
C VAL A 53 1.44 4.75 1.74
N VAL A 54 2.66 4.35 2.10
CA VAL A 54 3.34 4.82 3.32
C VAL A 54 3.50 6.34 3.28
N GLU A 55 4.03 6.90 2.19
CA GLU A 55 4.22 8.36 2.02
C GLU A 55 2.91 9.12 2.20
N GLN A 56 1.84 8.67 1.52
CA GLN A 56 0.52 9.28 1.63
C GLN A 56 -0.05 9.20 3.05
N ALA A 57 0.04 8.02 3.68
CA ALA A 57 -0.43 7.83 5.04
C ALA A 57 0.38 8.66 6.06
N TRP A 58 1.67 8.85 5.81
CA TRP A 58 2.54 9.63 6.69
C TRP A 58 2.23 11.12 6.66
N LEU A 59 2.01 11.68 5.46
CA LEU A 59 1.59 13.07 5.29
C LEU A 59 0.30 13.39 6.06
N ASN A 60 -0.63 12.43 6.10
CA ASN A 60 -1.90 12.60 6.80
C ASN A 60 -1.79 12.47 8.33
N ARG A 61 -0.79 11.75 8.83
CA ARG A 61 -0.66 11.39 10.27
C ARG A 61 0.38 12.21 11.02
N ASN A 62 1.32 12.83 10.31
CA ASN A 62 2.48 13.45 10.93
C ASN A 62 2.66 14.91 10.48
N SER A 63 2.61 15.82 11.44
CA SER A 63 2.91 17.25 11.23
C SER A 63 4.41 17.57 11.34
N GLN A 64 5.25 16.62 11.78
CA GLN A 64 6.66 16.82 12.16
C GLN A 64 7.68 16.55 11.04
N GLY A 65 7.25 16.31 9.80
CA GLY A 65 8.14 16.39 8.64
C GLY A 65 8.06 15.24 7.64
N THR A 66 8.87 15.37 6.59
CA THR A 66 8.97 14.45 5.46
C THR A 66 9.71 13.17 5.83
N ILE A 67 9.22 12.03 5.37
CA ILE A 67 9.98 10.77 5.41
C ILE A 67 11.00 10.71 4.27
N SER A 68 11.99 9.84 4.42
CA SER A 68 12.98 9.53 3.38
C SER A 68 13.19 8.03 3.32
N GLY A 69 13.76 7.50 2.24
CA GLY A 69 13.91 6.06 2.15
C GLY A 69 14.37 5.54 0.80
N LEU A 70 14.45 4.21 0.71
CA LEU A 70 14.72 3.49 -0.52
C LEU A 70 13.91 2.20 -0.54
N VAL A 71 13.34 1.90 -1.71
CA VAL A 71 12.72 0.60 -1.98
C VAL A 71 13.30 -0.05 -3.22
N ILE A 72 13.35 -1.38 -3.20
CA ILE A 72 13.82 -2.20 -4.32
C ILE A 72 12.64 -3.01 -4.86
N THR A 73 12.40 -2.87 -6.16
CA THR A 73 11.36 -3.61 -6.90
C THR A 73 11.94 -4.12 -8.23
N ARG A 74 11.13 -4.87 -8.98
CA ARG A 74 11.50 -5.37 -10.31
C ARG A 74 11.57 -4.21 -11.32
N TYR A 75 12.33 -4.39 -12.40
CA TYR A 75 12.38 -3.42 -13.49
C TYR A 75 10.99 -3.08 -14.04
N GLY A 76 10.78 -1.82 -14.42
CA GLY A 76 9.51 -1.32 -14.94
C GLY A 76 8.39 -1.19 -13.88
N HIS A 77 8.70 -1.37 -12.60
CA HIS A 77 7.72 -1.27 -11.49
C HIS A 77 8.04 -0.13 -10.52
N GLY A 78 8.91 0.81 -10.92
CA GLY A 78 9.03 2.09 -10.21
C GLY A 78 7.71 2.87 -10.32
N VAL A 79 7.38 3.61 -9.26
CA VAL A 79 6.15 4.43 -9.17
C VAL A 79 6.48 5.91 -9.05
#